data_AF-A0A6S7KAJ2-F1
#
_entry.id   AF-A0A6S7KAJ2-F1
#
_cell.length_a   1.000
_cell.length_b   1.000
_cell.length_c   1.000
_cell.angle_alpha   90.00
_cell.angle_beta   90.00
_cell.angle_gamma   90.00
#
_symmetry.space_group_name_H-M   'P 1'
#
loop_
_entity.id
_entity.type
_entity.pdbx_description
1 polymer ?
#
loop_
_entity_poly.entity_id
_entity_poly.type
_entity_poly.pdbx_seq_one_letter_code
_entity_poly.pdbx_strand_id
1 'polypeptide(L)' 'IPLLNSLFNTLHALGNLLVVAPDNLQQVIKEEHLAVLDKSVIHSFVQLRADYKTAKLARHLE' A
#
# COMPACT_ATOMS: atom_id res chain seq x y z
N ILE A 1 -20.39 -5.64 13.90
CA ILE A 1 -19.81 -5.53 12.54
C ILE A 1 -18.72 -4.43 12.38
N PRO A 2 -18.52 -3.42 13.25
CA PRO A 2 -17.50 -2.37 13.02
C PRO A 2 -16.07 -2.87 12.71
N LEU A 3 -15.61 -3.91 13.41
CA LEU A 3 -14.29 -4.51 13.16
C LEU A 3 -14.16 -5.07 11.74
N LEU A 4 -15.20 -5.75 11.23
CA LEU A 4 -15.17 -6.33 9.89
C LEU A 4 -15.05 -5.26 8.81
N ASN A 5 -15.79 -4.15 8.97
CA ASN A 5 -15.71 -3.02 8.05
C ASN A 5 -14.32 -2.39 8.07
N SER A 6 -13.72 -2.23 9.26
CA SER A 6 -12.36 -1.72 9.39
C SER A 6 -11.35 -2.61 8.66
N LEU A 7 -11.43 -3.92 8.84
CA LEU A 7 -10.55 -4.88 8.15
C LEU A 7 -10.71 -4.83 6.63
N PHE A 8 -11.94 -4.73 6.12
CA PHE A 8 -12.17 -4.60 4.68
C PHE A 8 -11.72 -3.25 4.13
N ASN A 9 -11.88 -2.16 4.88
CA ASN A 9 -11.35 -0.85 4.49
C ASN A 9 -9.82 -0.88 4.40
N THR A 10 -9.15 -1.50 5.36
CA THR A 10 -7.70 -1.72 5.33
C THR A 10 -7.29 -2.57 4.13
N LEU A 11 -8.01 -3.66 3.84
CA LEU A 11 -7.73 -4.51 2.67
C LEU A 11 -7.94 -3.75 1.34
N HIS A 12 -8.98 -2.93 1.26
CA HIS A 12 -9.24 -2.08 0.09
C HIS A 12 -8.10 -1.06 -0.11
N ALA A 13 -7.63 -0.42 0.96
CA ALA A 13 -6.50 0.48 0.91
C ALA A 13 -5.19 -0.23 0.49
N LEU A 14 -4.96 -1.46 0.96
CA LEU A 14 -3.83 -2.28 0.51
C LEU A 14 -3.94 -2.64 -0.98
N GLY A 15 -5.16 -2.88 -1.47
CA GLY A 15 -5.43 -3.08 -2.90
C GLY A 15 -5.09 -1.86 -3.75
N ASN A 16 -5.35 -0.64 -3.24
CA ASN A 16 -5.02 0.60 -3.95
C ASN A 16 -3.51 0.76 -4.22
N LEU A 17 -2.64 0.21 -3.36
CA LEU A 17 -1.19 0.21 -3.58
C LEU A 17 -0.80 -0.49 -4.89
N LEU A 18 -1.59 -1.45 -5.34
CA LEU A 18 -1.31 -2.27 -6.53
C LEU A 18 -1.65 -1.57 -7.85
N VAL A 19 -2.55 -0.57 -7.81
CA VAL A 19 -3.12 0.06 -9.01
C VAL A 19 -2.76 1.54 -9.15
N VAL A 20 -2.40 2.21 -8.06
CA VAL A 20 -2.06 3.63 -8.09
C VAL A 20 -0.79 3.89 -8.91
N ALA A 21 -0.74 5.02 -9.62
CA ALA A 21 0.48 5.46 -10.29
C ALA A 21 1.68 5.53 -9.31
N PRO A 22 2.90 5.15 -9.73
CA PRO A 22 4.10 5.19 -8.88
C PRO A 22 4.30 6.52 -8.14
N ASP A 23 4.08 7.64 -8.83
CA ASP A 23 4.29 8.99 -8.28
C ASP A 23 3.39 9.30 -7.06
N ASN A 24 2.20 8.68 -7.02
CA ASN A 24 1.22 8.88 -5.94
C ASN A 24 1.38 7.84 -4.82
N LEU A 25 2.26 6.84 -4.97
CA LEU A 25 2.38 5.72 -4.02
C LEU A 25 2.74 6.19 -2.61
N GLN A 26 3.64 7.18 -2.50
CA GLN A 26 4.03 7.78 -1.21
C GLN A 26 2.88 8.47 -0.49
N GLN A 27 1.97 9.09 -1.24
CA GLN A 27 0.78 9.71 -0.66
C GLN A 27 -0.18 8.65 -0.14
N VAL A 28 -0.43 7.60 -0.92
CA VAL A 28 -1.33 6.51 -0.53
C VAL A 28 -0.83 5.80 0.73
N ILE A 29 0.48 5.51 0.84
CA ILE A 29 1.08 4.86 2.03
C ILE A 29 0.81 5.65 3.32
N LYS A 30 0.69 6.98 3.24
CA LYS A 30 0.46 7.86 4.39
C LYS A 30 -1.02 8.02 4.75
N GLU A 31 -1.93 7.41 4.00
CA GLU A 31 -3.37 7.44 4.31
C GLU A 31 -3.65 6.70 5.62
N GLU A 32 -4.66 7.19 6.35
CA GLU A 32 -5.00 6.77 7.72
C GLU A 32 -5.06 5.24 7.90
N HIS A 33 -5.68 4.53 6.96
CA HIS A 33 -5.86 3.08 7.03
C HIS A 33 -4.56 2.28 6.83
N LEU A 34 -3.55 2.87 6.18
CA LEU A 34 -2.25 2.24 5.93
C LEU A 34 -1.19 2.70 6.93
N ALA A 35 -1.27 3.94 7.41
CA ALA A 35 -0.34 4.52 8.36
C ALA A 35 -0.26 3.75 9.71
N VAL A 36 -1.33 3.01 10.05
CA VAL A 36 -1.40 2.18 11.26
C VAL A 36 -0.80 0.77 11.09
N LEU A 37 -0.46 0.37 9.86
CA LEU A 37 0.10 -0.95 9.58
C LEU A 37 1.62 -0.98 9.73
N ASP A 38 2.14 -2.17 10.04
CA ASP A 38 3.57 -2.41 9.96
C ASP A 38 4.06 -2.22 8.51
N LYS A 39 5.19 -1.49 8.36
CA LYS A 39 5.81 -1.22 7.07
C LYS A 39 6.05 -2.49 6.26
N SER A 40 6.36 -3.62 6.88
CA SER A 40 6.56 -4.90 6.21
C SER A 40 5.32 -5.37 5.45
N VAL A 41 4.12 -5.11 5.95
CA VAL A 41 2.86 -5.44 5.26
C VAL A 41 2.72 -4.60 4.00
N ILE A 42 2.94 -3.29 4.13
CA ILE A 42 2.90 -2.34 3.01
C ILE A 42 3.93 -2.74 1.95
N HIS A 43 5.16 -3.02 2.37
CA HIS A 43 6.26 -3.39 1.48
C HIS A 43 5.94 -4.69 0.72
N SER A 44 5.38 -5.69 1.42
CA SER A 44 4.98 -6.96 0.81
C SER A 44 3.94 -6.75 -0.29
N PHE A 45 2.97 -5.85 -0.11
CA PHE A 45 1.99 -5.52 -1.15
C PHE A 45 2.62 -4.75 -2.32
N VAL A 46 3.46 -3.75 -2.05
CA VAL A 46 4.12 -2.99 -3.12
C VAL A 46 5.02 -3.88 -3.98
N GLN A 47 5.66 -4.90 -3.39
CA GLN A 47 6.46 -5.90 -4.11
C GLN A 47 5.65 -6.78 -5.08
N LEU A 48 4.33 -6.90 -4.89
CA LEU A 48 3.45 -7.64 -5.80
C LEU A 48 3.13 -6.89 -7.09
N ARG A 49 3.43 -5.59 -7.17
CA ARG A 49 3.17 -4.80 -8.37
C ARG A 49 3.98 -5.30 -9.57
N ALA A 50 3.33 -5.40 -10.72
CA ALA A 50 3.98 -5.82 -11.97
C ALA A 50 5.13 -4.87 -12.38
N ASP A 51 5.02 -3.58 -12.06
CA ASP A 51 6.00 -2.55 -12.37
C ASP A 51 7.05 -2.34 -11.26
N TYR A 52 7.07 -3.15 -10.20
CA TYR A 52 7.94 -2.94 -9.02
C TYR A 52 9.41 -2.71 -9.39
N LYS A 53 9.95 -3.55 -10.29
CA LYS A 53 11.35 -3.46 -10.75
C LYS A 53 11.56 -2.32 -11.75
N THR A 54 10.64 -2.13 -12.70
CA THR A 54 10.78 -1.14 -13.78
C THR A 54 10.61 0.30 -13.27
N ALA A 55 9.70 0.52 -12.31
CA ALA A 55 9.49 1.80 -11.64
C ALA A 55 10.44 2.03 -10.45
N LYS A 56 11.34 1.08 -10.15
CA LYS A 56 12.34 1.17 -9.06
C LYS A 56 11.69 1.49 -7.69
N LEU A 57 10.54 0.87 -7.41
CA LEU A 57 9.70 1.21 -6.26
C LEU A 57 10.36 0.95 -4.91
N ALA A 58 11.38 0.08 -4.85
CA ALA A 58 12.18 -0.15 -3.65
C ALA A 58 12.72 1.16 -3.02
N ARG A 59 13.08 2.15 -3.85
CA ARG A 59 13.59 3.46 -3.39
C ARG A 59 12.55 4.32 -2.68
N HIS A 60 11.27 4.02 -2.91
CA HIS A 60 10.16 4.71 -2.27
C HIS A 60 9.79 4.04 -0.94
N LEU A 61 10.39 2.90 -0.59
CA LEU A 61 10.06 2.13 0.61
C LEU A 61 11.09 2.31 1.74
N GLU A 62 12.00 3.28 1.63
CA GLU A 62 12.98 3.62 2.66
C GLU A 62 12.36 4.46 3.80
#